data_AF-A0A832SLP5-F1
#
_entry.id   AF-A0A832SLP5-F1
#
_cell.length_a   1.000
_cell.length_b   1.000
_cell.length_c   1.000
_cell.angle_alpha   90.00
_cell.angle_beta   90.00
_cell.angle_gamma   90.00
#
_symmetry.space_group_name_H-M   'P 1'
#
loop_
_entity.id
_entity.type
_entity.pdbx_description
1 polymer ?
#
loop_
_entity_poly.entity_id
_entity_poly.type
_entity_poly.pdbx_seq_one_letter_code
_entity_poly.pdbx_strand_id
1 'polypeptide(L)' 'NQEVIGLNGTITNETKSMFTINTEKGMKQIPKSTNDWKFSIGGKEITVKGSTIIKRPFERIGGKA' A
#
# COMPACT_ATOMS: atom_id res chain seq x y z
N ASN A 1 -4.75 -10.78 7.46
CA ASN A 1 -5.63 -11.31 6.38
C ASN A 1 -4.82 -12.31 5.57
N GLN A 2 -5.04 -13.63 5.71
CA GLN A 2 -4.13 -14.65 5.14
C GLN A 2 -4.17 -14.72 3.60
N GLU A 3 -5.27 -14.33 2.96
CA GLU A 3 -5.41 -14.34 1.49
C GLU A 3 -4.62 -13.24 0.77
N VAL A 4 -4.04 -12.30 1.53
CA VAL A 4 -3.27 -11.16 1.01
C VAL A 4 -1.76 -11.41 1.13
N ILE A 5 -1.36 -12.42 1.90
CA ILE A 5 0.04 -12.77 2.15
C ILE A 5 0.61 -13.41 0.87
N GLY A 6 1.54 -12.72 0.21
CA GLY A 6 2.17 -13.17 -1.04
C GLY A 6 1.54 -12.62 -2.32
N LEU A 7 0.62 -11.65 -2.22
CA LEU A 7 0.16 -10.91 -3.40
C LEU A 7 1.26 -9.96 -3.88
N ASN A 8 1.81 -10.28 -5.03
CA ASN A 8 2.80 -9.47 -5.72
C ASN A 8 2.10 -8.71 -6.84
N GLY A 9 2.35 -7.41 -6.92
CA GLY A 9 1.71 -6.58 -7.94
C GLY A 9 2.16 -5.13 -7.86
N THR A 10 1.72 -4.34 -8.84
CA THR A 10 2.04 -2.90 -8.89
C THR A 10 0.86 -2.11 -8.33
N ILE A 11 1.13 -1.19 -7.41
CA ILE A 11 0.10 -0.28 -6.89
C ILE A 11 -0.24 0.73 -7.99
N THR A 12 -1.49 0.70 -8.46
CA THR A 12 -1.98 1.61 -9.51
C THR A 12 -2.69 2.82 -8.93
N ASN A 13 -3.28 2.69 -7.74
CA ASN A 13 -3.99 3.78 -7.10
C ASN A 13 -3.87 3.74 -5.58
N GLU A 14 -3.79 4.92 -4.96
CA GLU A 14 -3.73 5.11 -3.51
C GLU A 14 -4.89 6.04 -3.07
N THR A 15 -5.75 5.56 -2.18
CA THR A 15 -6.75 6.40 -1.50
C THR A 15 -6.35 6.62 -0.03
N LYS A 16 -7.21 7.28 0.77
CA LYS A 16 -6.93 7.54 2.20
C LYS A 16 -6.58 6.25 2.96
N SER A 17 -7.34 5.17 2.75
CA SER A 17 -7.22 3.94 3.53
C SER A 17 -6.98 2.67 2.69
N MET A 18 -7.04 2.74 1.36
CA MET A 18 -6.95 1.57 0.47
C MET A 18 -5.82 1.75 -0.55
N PHE A 19 -5.23 0.63 -0.96
CA PHE A 19 -4.42 0.53 -2.17
C PHE A 19 -5.13 -0.32 -3.20
N THR A 20 -5.11 0.12 -4.46
CA THR A 20 -5.46 -0.70 -5.60
C THR A 20 -4.17 -1.28 -6.17
N ILE A 21 -4.03 -2.60 -6.10
CA ILE A 21 -2.88 -3.34 -6.63
C ILE A 21 -3.33 -4.07 -7.88
N ASN A 22 -2.60 -3.90 -8.97
CA ASN A 22 -2.73 -4.74 -10.14
C ASN A 22 -1.83 -5.97 -9.98
N THR A 23 -2.46 -7.13 -9.86
CA THR A 23 -1.80 -8.44 -9.82
C THR A 23 -1.95 -9.12 -11.17
N GLU A 24 -1.19 -10.18 -11.46
CA GLU A 24 -1.31 -10.92 -12.72
C GLU A 24 -2.74 -11.46 -12.96
N LYS A 25 -3.50 -11.73 -11.89
CA LYS A 25 -4.89 -12.19 -11.95
C LYS A 25 -5.92 -11.06 -11.99
N GLY A 26 -5.48 -9.80 -12.02
CA GLY A 26 -6.33 -8.62 -12.09
C GLY A 26 -6.16 -7.65 -10.92
N MET A 27 -7.01 -6.64 -10.89
CA MET A 27 -6.96 -5.57 -9.90
C MET A 27 -7.64 -5.99 -8.59
N LYS A 28 -6.93 -5.83 -7.47
CA LYS A 28 -7.45 -6.04 -6.12
C LYS A 28 -7.32 -4.77 -5.29
N GLN A 29 -8.36 -4.49 -4.50
CA GLN A 29 -8.36 -3.39 -3.54
C GLN A 29 -8.07 -3.96 -2.15
N ILE A 30 -7.00 -3.51 -1.53
CA ILE A 30 -6.53 -4.02 -0.25
C ILE A 30 -6.47 -2.87 0.77
N PRO A 31 -7.06 -3.04 1.97
CA PRO A 31 -6.99 -2.05 3.03
C PRO A 31 -5.57 -1.92 3.58
N LYS A 32 -5.14 -0.68 3.81
CA LYS A 32 -3.82 -0.36 4.37
C LYS A 32 -3.73 -0.76 5.82
N SER A 33 -4.68 -0.32 6.65
CA SER A 33 -4.60 -0.35 8.11
C SER A 33 -4.37 -1.74 8.74
N THR A 34 -4.75 -2.80 8.04
CA THR A 34 -4.75 -4.18 8.55
C THR A 34 -3.57 -5.03 8.05
N ASN A 35 -2.69 -4.48 7.21
CA ASN A 35 -1.59 -5.23 6.60
C ASN A 35 -0.26 -4.48 6.74
N ASP A 36 0.83 -5.25 6.83
CA ASP A 36 2.18 -4.73 6.69
C ASP A 36 2.60 -4.81 5.22
N TRP A 37 3.18 -3.74 4.72
CA TRP A 37 3.43 -3.52 3.30
C TRP A 37 4.92 -3.59 3.02
N LYS A 38 5.34 -4.52 2.18
CA LYS A 38 6.71 -4.59 1.69
C LYS A 38 6.79 -3.92 0.32
N PHE A 39 7.52 -2.82 0.22
CA PHE A 39 7.76 -2.09 -1.02
C PHE A 39 9.17 -2.40 -1.53
N SER A 40 9.31 -2.68 -2.81
CA SER A 40 10.60 -2.74 -3.49
C SER A 40 10.77 -1.47 -4.32
N ILE A 41 11.69 -0.59 -3.92
CA ILE A 41 11.94 0.69 -4.60
C ILE A 41 13.44 0.80 -4.84
N GLY A 42 13.85 0.86 -6.12
CA GLY A 42 15.26 1.04 -6.49
C GLY A 42 16.19 -0.09 -5.98
N GLY A 43 15.70 -1.33 -5.95
CA GLY A 43 16.44 -2.49 -5.44
C GLY A 43 16.53 -2.60 -3.92
N LYS A 44 15.87 -1.69 -3.18
CA LYS A 44 15.75 -1.77 -1.72
C LYS A 44 14.37 -2.25 -1.33
N GLU A 45 14.34 -3.17 -0.38
CA GLU A 45 13.10 -3.65 0.22
C GLU A 45 12.82 -2.90 1.52
N ILE A 46 11.63 -2.29 1.62
CA ILE A 46 11.22 -1.50 2.77
C ILE A 46 9.88 -2.04 3.27
N THR A 47 9.83 -2.44 4.53
CA THR A 47 8.58 -2.87 5.18
C THR A 47 7.98 -1.72 5.96
N VAL A 48 6.74 -1.34 5.64
CA VAL A 48 5.99 -0.25 6.26
C VAL A 48 4.71 -0.80 6.86
N LYS A 49 4.44 -0.47 8.12
CA LYS A 49 3.18 -0.82 8.76
C LYS A 49 2.05 -0.05 8.11
N GLY A 50 1.01 -0.75 7.67
CA GLY A 50 -0.15 -0.12 7.04
C GLY A 50 -0.88 0.89 7.93
N SER A 51 -0.73 0.75 9.26
CA SER A 51 -1.26 1.69 10.25
C SER A 51 -0.58 3.07 10.25
N THR A 52 0.63 3.22 9.70
CA THR A 52 1.33 4.51 9.64
C THR A 52 1.01 5.30 8.37
N ILE A 53 0.46 4.63 7.35
CA ILE A 53 0.20 5.18 6.00
C ILE A 53 -1.30 5.43 5.72
N ILE A 54 -2.14 5.40 6.75
CA ILE A 54 -3.60 5.65 6.65
C ILE A 54 -3.94 7.15 6.45
N LYS A 55 -2.93 8.03 6.43
CA LYS A 55 -3.10 9.46 6.12
C LYS A 55 -3.11 9.68 4.61
N ARG A 56 -3.76 10.76 4.14
CA ARG A 56 -3.71 11.09 2.70
C ARG A 56 -2.25 11.32 2.29
N PRO A 57 -1.84 10.96 1.04
CA PRO A 57 -0.47 11.13 0.59
C PRO A 57 0.08 12.54 0.84
N PHE A 58 -0.75 13.55 0.65
CA PHE A 58 -0.44 14.96 0.93
C PHE A 58 -0.15 15.25 2.40
N GLU A 59 -0.97 14.72 3.32
CA GLU A 59 -0.76 14.88 4.77
C GLU A 59 0.51 14.15 5.25
N ARG A 60 0.91 13.08 4.55
CA ARG A 60 2.11 12.29 4.86
C ARG A 60 3.41 13.00 4.50
N ILE A 61 3.39 13.84 3.48
CA ILE A 61 4.55 14.66 3.05
C ILE A 61 4.67 15.94 3.91
N GLY A 62 3.72 16.19 4.82
CA GLY A 62 3.71 17.40 5.65
C GLY A 62 3.08 18.60 4.94
N GLY A 63 2.30 18.36 3.88
CA GLY A 63 1.45 19.39 3.29
C GLY A 63 0.43 19.86 4.33
N LYS A 64 0.67 21.04 4.90
CA LYS A 64 -0.37 21.79 5.60
C LYS A 64 -1.42 22.19 4.56
N ALA A 65 -2.68 21.89 4.83
CA ALA A 65 -3.79 22.54 4.15
C ALA A 65 -3.83 24.02 4.52
#